data_AF-A0A2E5S707-F1
#
_entry.id   AF-A0A2E5S707-F1
#
_cell.length_a   1.000
_cell.length_b   1.000
_cell.length_c   1.000
_cell.angle_alpha   90.00
_cell.angle_beta   90.00
_cell.angle_gamma   90.00
#
_symmetry.space_group_name_H-M   'P 1'
#
loop_
_entity.id
_entity.type
_entity.pdbx_description
1 polymer ?
#
loop_
_entity_poly.entity_id
_entity_poly.type
_entity_poly.pdbx_seq_one_letter_code
_entity_poly.pdbx_strand_id
1 'polypeptide(L)'
;MNLWVLRNRYFFLFVVTFVFVSYAALRSARFGGPESLIGFGCIPDQVCFAGLNTSALPPNAPVFPTGGYDGQFYYYVAAWLYGDFEITSLDEIDTVRRPARTIVVDSLGFRLPRIGFPLLTGWLYWFGPVALALGMPALLLLSHLIASWVLFSMRRRAGWLFGLNPVSLLSFGLNLAEPVALSLGVLSVTSLLARSSDRTNPVGQRFCGPRMRLLCGLVFSLLAILSKETLFLVGMAIGMGFLVSWFRSLRMQQSGLGPKD
;
A
#
# COMPACT_ATOMS: atom_id res chain seq x y z
N MET A 1 -1.44 -26.90 19.81
CA MET A 1 -2.03 -25.55 19.79
C MET A 1 -3.54 -25.68 19.60
N ASN A 2 -4.35 -25.11 20.50
CA ASN A 2 -5.80 -25.36 20.54
C ASN A 2 -6.50 -24.77 19.29
N LEU A 3 -7.29 -25.55 18.55
CA LEU A 3 -7.96 -25.10 17.30
C LEU A 3 -8.85 -23.87 17.50
N TRP A 4 -9.34 -23.65 18.72
CA TRP A 4 -10.08 -22.47 19.13
C TRP A 4 -9.24 -21.17 19.08
N VAL A 5 -7.96 -21.24 19.44
CA VAL A 5 -7.04 -20.09 19.43
C VAL A 5 -6.79 -19.62 18.00
N LEU A 6 -6.64 -20.56 17.06
CA LEU A 6 -6.49 -20.28 15.62
C LEU A 6 -7.76 -19.71 14.94
N ARG A 7 -8.91 -19.75 15.62
CA ARG A 7 -10.18 -19.19 15.14
C ARG A 7 -10.45 -17.79 15.68
N ASN A 8 -9.69 -17.33 16.69
CA ASN A 8 -9.85 -16.01 17.28
C ASN A 8 -9.17 -14.94 16.40
N ARG A 9 -9.97 -14.00 15.89
CA ARG A 9 -9.50 -12.91 15.03
C ARG A 9 -8.50 -11.96 15.73
N TYR A 10 -8.64 -11.75 17.03
CA TYR A 10 -7.74 -10.88 17.79
C TYR A 10 -6.40 -11.55 18.00
N PHE A 11 -6.39 -12.85 18.31
CA PHE A 11 -5.16 -13.64 18.36
C PHE A 11 -4.45 -13.67 17.00
N PHE A 12 -5.21 -13.89 15.92
CA PHE A 12 -4.68 -13.82 14.55
C PHE A 12 -4.01 -12.47 14.26
N LEU A 13 -4.71 -11.35 14.49
CA LEU A 13 -4.16 -10.02 14.26
C LEU A 13 -2.93 -9.76 15.15
N PHE A 14 -2.97 -10.18 16.41
CA PHE A 14 -1.83 -10.08 17.31
C PHE A 14 -0.61 -10.82 16.75
N VAL A 15 -0.77 -12.04 16.24
CA VAL A 15 0.32 -12.80 15.62
C VAL A 15 0.88 -12.07 14.40
N VAL A 16 0.03 -11.56 13.50
CA VAL A 16 0.48 -10.81 12.31
C VAL A 16 1.22 -9.54 12.73
N THR A 17 0.66 -8.74 13.64
CA THR A 17 1.30 -7.55 14.19
C THR A 17 2.65 -7.89 14.82
N PHE A 18 2.70 -8.93 15.65
CA PHE A 18 3.92 -9.34 16.34
C PHE A 18 5.03 -9.69 15.35
N VAL A 19 4.73 -10.42 14.27
CA VAL A 19 5.71 -10.77 13.24
C VAL A 19 6.27 -9.52 12.55
N PHE A 20 5.40 -8.60 12.13
CA PHE A 20 5.82 -7.36 11.45
C PHE A 20 6.62 -6.44 12.37
N VAL A 21 6.13 -6.22 13.60
CA VAL A 21 6.81 -5.36 14.59
C VAL A 21 8.13 -5.98 15.03
N SER A 22 8.21 -7.30 15.19
CA SER A 22 9.48 -7.98 15.50
C SER A 22 10.50 -7.78 14.38
N TYR A 23 10.07 -7.86 13.12
CA TYR A 23 10.94 -7.60 11.98
C TYR A 23 11.39 -6.14 11.91
N ALA A 24 10.48 -5.18 12.14
CA ALA A 24 10.82 -3.77 12.28
C ALA A 24 11.84 -3.53 13.41
N ALA A 25 11.60 -4.13 14.58
CA ALA A 25 12.48 -4.01 15.75
C ALA A 25 13.87 -4.59 15.47
N LEU A 26 13.97 -5.75 14.79
CA LEU A 26 15.25 -6.31 14.37
C LEU A 26 16.00 -5.37 13.43
N ARG A 27 15.30 -4.76 12.46
CA ARG A 27 15.89 -3.79 11.54
C ARG A 27 16.37 -2.55 12.29
N SER A 28 15.55 -1.98 13.16
CA SER A 28 15.91 -0.82 13.97
C SER A 28 17.08 -1.08 14.91
N ALA A 29 17.11 -2.25 15.55
CA ALA A 29 18.22 -2.66 16.42
C ALA A 29 19.53 -2.82 15.64
N ARG A 30 19.46 -3.38 14.42
CA ARG A 30 20.64 -3.56 13.57
C ARG A 30 21.20 -2.24 13.02
N PHE A 31 20.34 -1.26 12.76
CA PHE A 31 20.69 -0.07 11.99
C PHE A 31 20.55 1.25 12.77
N GLY A 32 20.43 1.19 14.09
CA GLY A 32 20.65 2.33 14.97
C GLY A 32 19.45 3.25 15.23
N GLY A 33 18.21 2.79 15.00
CA GLY A 33 17.01 3.57 15.35
C GLY A 33 15.76 3.23 14.55
N PRO A 34 14.58 3.75 14.95
CA PRO A 34 13.33 3.58 14.21
C PRO A 34 13.34 4.26 12.82
N GLU A 35 14.20 5.25 12.59
CA GLU A 35 14.35 5.95 11.31
C GLU A 35 14.96 5.06 10.21
N SER A 36 15.62 3.96 10.60
CA SER A 36 16.19 2.99 9.66
C SER A 36 15.15 2.18 8.87
N LEU A 37 13.86 2.30 9.20
CA LEU A 37 12.77 1.54 8.58
C LEU A 37 12.55 1.92 7.12
N ILE A 38 12.73 3.20 6.76
CA ILE A 38 12.63 3.64 5.36
C ILE A 38 13.89 3.29 4.57
N GLY A 39 15.06 3.39 5.21
CA GLY A 39 16.35 3.10 4.58
C GLY A 39 16.73 4.14 3.54
N PHE A 40 17.50 5.15 3.92
CA PHE A 40 18.03 6.15 2.99
C PHE A 40 19.38 5.69 2.48
N GLY A 41 19.60 5.73 1.17
CA GLY A 41 20.78 5.13 0.53
C GLY A 41 21.58 6.10 -0.30
N CYS A 42 22.89 5.86 -0.33
CA CYS A 42 23.68 6.12 -1.52
C CYS A 42 23.75 4.81 -2.35
N ILE A 43 23.83 4.91 -3.68
CA ILE A 43 24.23 3.77 -4.51
C ILE A 43 25.76 3.88 -4.69
N PRO A 44 26.55 2.84 -4.37
CA PRO A 44 28.01 2.94 -4.26
C PRO A 44 28.72 3.50 -5.49
N ASP A 45 28.16 3.28 -6.68
CA ASP A 45 28.91 3.45 -7.92
C ASP A 45 28.42 4.61 -8.80
N GLN A 46 27.35 5.33 -8.43
CA GLN A 46 26.72 6.31 -9.35
C GLN A 46 26.18 7.58 -8.69
N VAL A 47 25.30 7.50 -7.69
CA VAL A 47 24.62 8.69 -7.12
C VAL A 47 24.22 8.49 -5.67
N CYS A 48 24.48 9.50 -4.82
CA CYS A 48 23.95 9.54 -3.46
C CYS A 48 22.66 10.38 -3.35
N PHE A 49 21.50 9.75 -3.48
CA PHE A 49 20.20 10.44 -3.35
C PHE A 49 19.94 11.00 -1.95
N ALA A 50 20.41 10.33 -0.89
CA ALA A 50 20.33 10.87 0.47
C ALA A 50 21.13 12.20 0.61
N GLY A 51 22.30 12.28 -0.01
CA GLY A 51 23.10 13.51 -0.07
C GLY A 51 22.46 14.57 -0.95
N LEU A 52 21.83 14.19 -2.05
CA LEU A 52 21.07 15.13 -2.88
C LEU A 52 19.83 15.64 -2.17
N ASN A 53 19.19 14.87 -1.30
CA ASN A 53 17.90 15.21 -0.68
C ASN A 53 17.99 15.53 0.82
N THR A 54 19.16 15.95 1.30
CA THR A 54 19.43 16.10 2.74
C THR A 54 18.47 17.06 3.43
N SER A 55 17.98 18.10 2.74
CA SER A 55 17.01 19.06 3.28
C SER A 55 15.63 18.47 3.59
N ALA A 56 15.29 17.30 3.06
CA ALA A 56 14.02 16.62 3.30
C ALA A 56 14.12 15.47 4.30
N LEU A 57 15.33 15.06 4.69
CA LEU A 57 15.55 13.90 5.56
C LEU A 57 15.15 14.18 7.02
N PRO A 58 14.71 13.14 7.75
CA PRO A 58 14.57 13.24 9.20
C PRO A 58 15.92 13.57 9.87
N PRO A 59 15.92 14.33 10.97
CA PRO A 59 17.10 14.48 11.81
C PRO A 59 17.62 13.10 12.22
N ASN A 60 18.92 12.85 12.09
CA ASN A 60 19.59 11.59 12.42
C ASN A 60 19.19 10.38 11.56
N ALA A 61 18.56 10.58 10.39
CA ALA A 61 18.25 9.47 9.50
C ALA A 61 19.52 8.72 9.05
N PRO A 62 19.62 7.40 9.30
CA PRO A 62 20.80 6.64 8.90
C PRO A 62 20.86 6.54 7.37
N VAL A 63 22.04 6.84 6.82
CA VAL A 63 22.33 6.72 5.39
C VAL A 63 23.17 5.46 5.16
N PHE A 64 22.62 4.53 4.39
CA PHE A 64 23.23 3.26 4.07
C PHE A 64 24.07 3.36 2.78
N PRO A 65 25.22 2.68 2.72
CA PRO A 65 26.06 2.64 1.51
C PRO A 65 25.41 1.87 0.36
N THR A 66 24.45 1.00 0.68
CA THR A 66 23.62 0.26 -0.27
C THR A 66 22.18 0.29 0.24
N GLY A 67 21.43 1.34 -0.11
CA GLY A 67 20.07 1.54 0.42
C GLY A 67 18.98 1.34 -0.63
N GLY A 68 17.90 0.65 -0.24
CA GLY A 68 16.76 0.25 -1.07
C GLY A 68 16.06 1.43 -1.72
N TYR A 69 16.37 1.63 -3.01
CA TYR A 69 15.99 2.80 -3.78
C TYR A 69 14.49 3.09 -3.76
N ASP A 70 13.66 2.05 -3.77
CA ASP A 70 12.22 2.22 -3.87
C ASP A 70 11.57 2.72 -2.57
N GLY A 71 12.08 2.33 -1.39
CA GLY A 71 11.53 2.79 -0.10
C GLY A 71 11.80 4.27 0.17
N GLN A 72 13.03 4.72 -0.11
CA GLN A 72 13.41 6.13 -0.03
C GLN A 72 12.69 6.99 -1.08
N PHE A 73 12.41 6.43 -2.26
CA PHE A 73 11.70 7.11 -3.33
C PHE A 73 10.30 7.56 -2.88
N TYR A 74 9.53 6.67 -2.27
CA TYR A 74 8.18 7.00 -1.80
C TYR A 74 8.21 8.09 -0.73
N TYR A 75 9.24 8.11 0.12
CA TYR A 75 9.43 9.19 1.10
C TYR A 75 9.70 10.53 0.42
N TYR A 76 10.61 10.59 -0.55
CA TYR A 76 10.94 11.82 -1.26
C TYR A 76 9.75 12.39 -2.04
N VAL A 77 8.98 11.54 -2.71
CA VAL A 77 7.76 11.98 -3.42
C VAL A 77 6.68 12.44 -2.44
N ALA A 78 6.53 11.79 -1.29
CA ALA A 78 5.62 12.27 -0.25
C ALA A 78 6.06 13.65 0.29
N ALA A 79 7.36 13.84 0.53
CA ALA A 79 7.92 15.13 0.94
C ALA A 79 7.75 16.22 -0.13
N TRP A 80 7.83 15.87 -1.42
CA TRP A 80 7.53 16.80 -2.53
C TRP A 80 6.04 17.16 -2.60
N LEU A 81 5.15 16.17 -2.52
CA LEU A 81 3.71 16.40 -2.65
C LEU A 81 3.13 17.24 -1.51
N TYR A 82 3.68 17.11 -0.31
CA TYR A 82 3.11 17.68 0.92
C TYR A 82 4.05 18.61 1.68
N GLY A 83 5.31 18.72 1.26
CA GLY A 83 6.24 19.75 1.72
C GLY A 83 6.45 20.80 0.64
N ASP A 84 6.91 21.99 1.02
CA ASP A 84 7.26 23.03 0.04
C ASP A 84 8.62 22.72 -0.59
N PHE A 85 8.66 21.66 -1.40
CA PHE A 85 9.79 21.31 -2.23
C PHE A 85 9.38 21.32 -3.69
N GLU A 86 10.31 21.66 -4.56
CA GLU A 86 10.21 21.38 -5.99
C GLU A 86 10.74 19.98 -6.27
N ILE A 87 10.29 19.31 -7.34
CA ILE A 87 10.85 18.02 -7.76
C ILE A 87 11.56 18.14 -9.11
N THR A 88 12.68 17.45 -9.25
CA THR A 88 13.43 17.38 -10.50
C THR A 88 14.02 15.97 -10.69
N SER A 89 14.33 15.62 -11.94
CA SER A 89 15.03 14.39 -12.27
C SER A 89 16.54 14.58 -12.15
N LEU A 90 17.27 13.48 -11.99
CA LEU A 90 18.73 13.50 -11.97
C LEU A 90 19.32 14.10 -13.25
N ASP A 91 18.69 13.84 -14.40
CA ASP A 91 19.15 14.28 -15.72
C ASP A 91 18.97 15.79 -15.95
N GLU A 92 18.13 16.44 -15.16
CA GLU A 92 17.79 17.87 -15.28
C GLU A 92 18.53 18.76 -14.28
N ILE A 93 19.32 18.17 -13.38
CA ILE A 93 20.03 18.93 -12.35
C ILE A 93 21.25 19.62 -12.92
N ASP A 94 21.20 20.95 -12.91
CA ASP A 94 22.39 21.77 -12.95
C ASP A 94 22.99 21.85 -11.52
N THR A 95 24.06 21.09 -11.29
CA THR A 95 24.71 20.96 -9.97
C THR A 95 25.20 22.30 -9.38
N VAL A 96 25.28 23.37 -10.19
CA VAL A 96 25.82 24.68 -9.82
C VAL A 96 24.76 25.66 -9.30
N ARG A 97 23.47 25.49 -9.61
CA ARG A 97 22.38 26.41 -9.20
C ARG A 97 21.13 25.68 -8.71
N ARG A 98 21.29 24.86 -7.68
CA ARG A 98 20.15 24.14 -7.10
C ARG A 98 19.51 24.93 -5.96
N PRO A 99 18.18 25.16 -5.97
CA PRO A 99 17.46 25.68 -4.81
C PRO A 99 17.64 24.75 -3.60
N ALA A 100 17.70 25.31 -2.39
CA ALA A 100 17.83 24.53 -1.17
C ALA A 100 16.66 23.55 -0.92
N ARG A 101 15.48 23.83 -1.50
CA ARG A 101 14.24 23.07 -1.33
C ARG A 101 13.83 22.36 -2.62
N THR A 102 14.72 21.50 -3.12
CA THR A 102 14.42 20.64 -4.27
C THR A 102 14.56 19.17 -3.85
N ILE A 103 13.72 18.29 -4.36
CA ILE A 103 13.77 16.85 -4.27
C ILE A 103 14.25 16.30 -5.61
N VAL A 104 15.22 15.38 -5.56
CA VAL A 104 15.79 14.71 -6.72
C VAL A 104 15.37 13.26 -6.74
N VAL A 105 14.86 12.83 -7.88
CA VAL A 105 14.54 11.43 -8.18
C VAL A 105 15.29 10.95 -9.41
N ASP A 106 15.39 9.65 -9.61
CA ASP A 106 16.05 9.04 -10.77
C ASP A 106 15.36 9.42 -12.08
N SER A 107 14.02 9.33 -12.13
CA SER A 107 13.25 9.61 -13.33
C SER A 107 11.82 10.04 -12.99
N LEU A 108 11.43 11.26 -13.36
CA LEU A 108 10.06 11.73 -13.16
C LEU A 108 9.04 10.83 -13.88
N GLY A 109 9.30 10.44 -15.13
CA GLY A 109 8.39 9.62 -15.92
C GLY A 109 8.12 8.23 -15.34
N PHE A 110 9.13 7.61 -14.71
CA PHE A 110 8.97 6.32 -14.04
C PHE A 110 8.28 6.43 -12.68
N ARG A 111 8.44 7.58 -12.02
CA ARG A 111 8.06 7.77 -10.61
C ARG A 111 6.68 8.40 -10.41
N LEU A 112 6.29 9.37 -11.25
CA LEU A 112 4.99 10.04 -11.17
C LEU A 112 3.77 9.11 -11.29
N PRO A 113 3.82 7.98 -12.01
CA PRO A 113 2.71 7.02 -12.01
C PRO A 113 2.50 6.31 -10.67
N ARG A 114 3.50 6.29 -9.77
CA ARG A 114 3.51 5.52 -8.51
C ARG A 114 3.28 6.38 -7.26
N ILE A 115 2.31 7.28 -7.33
CA ILE A 115 2.03 8.27 -6.28
C ILE A 115 1.01 7.80 -5.24
N GLY A 116 0.34 6.65 -5.41
CA GLY A 116 -0.72 6.20 -4.51
C GLY A 116 -0.27 6.04 -3.06
N PHE A 117 0.89 5.43 -2.82
CA PHE A 117 1.43 5.29 -1.46
C PHE A 117 1.90 6.64 -0.88
N PRO A 118 2.62 7.50 -1.63
CA PRO A 118 2.88 8.89 -1.24
C PRO A 118 1.62 9.73 -0.94
N LEU A 119 0.53 9.58 -1.70
CA LEU A 119 -0.73 10.29 -1.46
C LEU A 119 -1.38 9.88 -0.13
N LEU A 120 -1.29 8.60 0.22
CA LEU A 120 -1.88 8.07 1.46
C LEU A 120 -1.07 8.40 2.72
N THR A 121 0.23 8.62 2.57
CA THR A 121 1.15 8.83 3.70
C THR A 121 1.66 10.27 3.82
N GLY A 122 1.71 11.00 2.72
CA GLY A 122 2.44 12.26 2.63
C GLY A 122 1.88 13.40 3.47
N TRP A 123 0.59 13.39 3.80
CA TRP A 123 0.00 14.33 4.75
C TRP A 123 0.69 14.32 6.13
N LEU A 124 1.34 13.20 6.51
CA LEU A 124 2.13 13.11 7.72
C LEU A 124 3.35 14.05 7.72
N TYR A 125 3.82 14.45 6.54
CA TYR A 125 4.92 15.39 6.40
C TYR A 125 4.59 16.78 6.94
N TRP A 126 3.30 17.15 7.04
CA TRP A 126 2.87 18.39 7.72
C TRP A 126 3.25 18.40 9.21
N PHE A 127 3.41 17.23 9.83
CA PHE A 127 3.90 17.08 11.21
C PHE A 127 5.42 16.90 11.28
N GLY A 128 6.11 17.03 10.14
CA GLY A 128 7.55 16.96 10.00
C GLY A 128 8.07 15.65 9.39
N PRO A 129 9.37 15.62 9.02
CA PRO A 129 9.98 14.49 8.33
C PRO A 129 9.99 13.20 9.15
N VAL A 130 10.14 13.31 10.48
CA VAL A 130 10.10 12.15 11.40
C VAL A 130 8.72 11.50 11.40
N ALA A 131 7.64 12.29 11.39
CA ALA A 131 6.28 11.77 11.41
C ALA A 131 5.97 10.98 10.13
N LEU A 132 6.38 11.49 8.96
CA LEU A 132 6.32 10.74 7.72
C LEU A 132 7.14 9.45 7.81
N ALA A 133 8.37 9.54 8.32
CA ALA A 133 9.29 8.40 8.37
C ALA A 133 8.74 7.21 9.17
N LEU A 134 8.06 7.49 10.27
CA LEU A 134 7.43 6.48 11.12
C LEU A 134 6.04 6.06 10.61
N GLY A 135 5.30 7.00 10.03
CA GLY A 135 3.92 6.73 9.63
C GLY A 135 3.80 5.94 8.32
N MET A 136 4.78 6.00 7.41
CA MET A 136 4.83 5.14 6.23
C MET A 136 4.78 3.64 6.59
N PRO A 137 5.72 3.10 7.39
CA PRO A 137 5.65 1.69 7.81
C PRO A 137 4.41 1.41 8.66
N ALA A 138 3.96 2.35 9.51
CA ALA A 138 2.73 2.17 10.26
C ALA A 138 1.50 1.98 9.33
N LEU A 139 1.42 2.73 8.23
CA LEU A 139 0.35 2.58 7.24
C LEU A 139 0.47 1.26 6.46
N LEU A 140 1.68 0.82 6.12
CA LEU A 140 1.90 -0.50 5.52
C LEU A 140 1.34 -1.61 6.43
N LEU A 141 1.64 -1.55 7.73
CA LEU A 141 1.13 -2.52 8.70
C LEU A 141 -0.39 -2.40 8.85
N LEU A 142 -0.92 -1.19 9.03
CA LEU A 142 -2.35 -0.96 9.25
C LEU A 142 -3.19 -1.44 8.07
N SER A 143 -2.79 -1.11 6.84
CA SER A 143 -3.49 -1.54 5.63
C SER A 143 -3.49 -3.07 5.50
N HIS A 144 -2.34 -3.71 5.78
CA HIS A 144 -2.21 -5.16 5.79
C HIS A 144 -3.09 -5.82 6.85
N LEU A 145 -3.15 -5.27 8.06
CA LEU A 145 -4.01 -5.77 9.14
C LEU A 145 -5.49 -5.63 8.81
N ILE A 146 -5.91 -4.52 8.20
CA ILE A 146 -7.30 -4.31 7.77
C ILE A 146 -7.68 -5.35 6.70
N ALA A 147 -6.88 -5.51 5.64
CA ALA A 147 -7.15 -6.49 4.59
C ALA A 147 -7.14 -7.93 5.14
N SER A 148 -6.17 -8.24 6.00
CA SER A 148 -6.08 -9.51 6.73
C SER A 148 -7.34 -9.79 7.56
N TRP A 149 -7.84 -8.80 8.30
CA TRP A 149 -9.04 -8.91 9.11
C TRP A 149 -10.30 -9.14 8.27
N VAL A 150 -10.45 -8.41 7.17
CA VAL A 150 -11.57 -8.58 6.23
C VAL A 150 -11.53 -10.00 5.65
N LEU A 151 -10.39 -10.44 5.12
CA LEU A 151 -10.22 -11.79 4.59
C LEU A 151 -10.44 -12.86 5.65
N PHE A 152 -9.96 -12.66 6.87
CA PHE A 152 -10.16 -13.62 7.96
C PHE A 152 -11.64 -13.76 8.33
N SER A 153 -12.36 -12.64 8.36
CA SER A 153 -13.79 -12.58 8.66
C SER A 153 -14.63 -13.26 7.60
N MET A 154 -14.22 -13.18 6.33
CA MET A 154 -14.88 -13.88 5.21
C MET A 154 -14.47 -15.35 5.11
N ARG A 155 -13.16 -15.62 5.11
CA ARG A 155 -12.55 -16.94 4.92
C ARG A 155 -11.23 -17.05 5.70
N ARG A 156 -11.29 -17.58 6.93
CA ARG A 156 -10.13 -17.73 7.84
C ARG A 156 -8.83 -18.20 7.19
N ARG A 157 -8.87 -19.21 6.32
CA ARG A 157 -7.66 -19.72 5.62
C ARG A 157 -7.02 -18.66 4.72
N ALA A 158 -7.82 -17.90 3.97
CA ALA A 158 -7.32 -16.81 3.15
C ALA A 158 -6.76 -15.67 4.01
N GLY A 159 -7.41 -15.37 5.14
CA GLY A 159 -6.90 -14.42 6.13
C GLY A 159 -5.52 -14.81 6.66
N TRP A 160 -5.30 -16.06 7.07
CA TRP A 160 -3.99 -16.55 7.51
C TRP A 160 -2.93 -16.51 6.40
N LEU A 161 -3.27 -16.95 5.18
CA LEU A 161 -2.34 -16.93 4.04
C LEU A 161 -1.91 -15.52 3.65
N PHE A 162 -2.85 -14.57 3.68
CA PHE A 162 -2.54 -13.17 3.38
C PHE A 162 -1.78 -12.52 4.55
N GLY A 163 -2.24 -12.71 5.79
CA GLY A 163 -1.66 -12.09 6.99
C GLY A 163 -0.19 -12.46 7.21
N LEU A 164 0.18 -13.71 6.95
CA LEU A 164 1.56 -14.20 7.08
C LEU A 164 2.28 -14.30 5.71
N ASN A 165 1.85 -13.52 4.72
CA ASN A 165 2.47 -13.52 3.40
C ASN A 165 3.93 -13.01 3.49
N PRO A 166 4.93 -13.83 3.12
CA PRO A 166 6.34 -13.42 3.18
C PRO A 166 6.65 -12.23 2.28
N VAL A 167 5.94 -12.05 1.16
CA VAL A 167 6.12 -10.89 0.27
C VAL A 167 5.73 -9.61 1.00
N SER A 168 4.58 -9.61 1.70
CA SER A 168 4.15 -8.44 2.48
C SER A 168 5.13 -8.12 3.60
N LEU A 169 5.71 -9.13 4.25
CA LEU A 169 6.71 -8.94 5.31
C LEU A 169 8.03 -8.37 4.76
N LEU A 170 8.54 -8.92 3.64
CA LEU A 170 9.75 -8.44 2.97
C LEU A 170 9.58 -7.01 2.47
N SER A 171 8.49 -6.73 1.75
CA SER A 171 8.19 -5.39 1.27
C SER A 171 7.96 -4.39 2.40
N PHE A 172 7.34 -4.80 3.51
CA PHE A 172 7.23 -3.97 4.72
C PHE A 172 8.61 -3.61 5.27
N GLY A 173 9.52 -4.59 5.37
CA GLY A 173 10.88 -4.32 5.81
C GLY A 173 11.57 -3.30 4.94
N LEU A 174 11.34 -3.33 3.63
CA LEU A 174 11.94 -2.43 2.64
C LEU A 174 11.15 -1.13 2.44
N ASN A 175 10.08 -0.90 3.22
CA ASN A 175 9.16 0.23 3.09
C ASN A 175 8.63 0.43 1.65
N LEU A 176 8.32 -0.66 0.97
CA LEU A 176 7.80 -0.64 -0.39
C LEU A 176 6.27 -0.54 -0.42
N ALA A 177 5.73 -0.04 -1.54
CA ALA A 177 4.28 0.15 -1.70
C ALA A 177 3.48 -1.15 -1.90
N GLU A 178 4.11 -2.31 -2.18
CA GLU A 178 3.36 -3.53 -2.50
C GLU A 178 2.37 -3.99 -1.42
N PRO A 179 2.66 -3.95 -0.10
CA PRO A 179 1.73 -4.39 0.93
C PRO A 179 0.45 -3.53 0.94
N VAL A 180 0.58 -2.21 0.79
CA VAL A 180 -0.57 -1.29 0.68
C VAL A 180 -1.32 -1.56 -0.61
N ALA A 181 -0.63 -1.65 -1.74
CA ALA A 181 -1.24 -1.89 -3.03
C ALA A 181 -2.05 -3.21 -3.02
N LEU A 182 -1.46 -4.30 -2.52
CA LEU A 182 -2.12 -5.60 -2.40
C LEU A 182 -3.31 -5.55 -1.44
N SER A 183 -3.16 -4.87 -0.29
CA SER A 183 -4.25 -4.70 0.68
C SER A 183 -5.43 -3.96 0.06
N LEU A 184 -5.18 -2.86 -0.66
CA LEU A 184 -6.19 -2.12 -1.39
C LEU A 184 -6.83 -2.96 -2.51
N GLY A 185 -6.03 -3.74 -3.24
CA GLY A 185 -6.54 -4.67 -4.26
C GLY A 185 -7.48 -5.73 -3.67
N VAL A 186 -7.12 -6.31 -2.53
CA VAL A 186 -7.98 -7.25 -1.79
C VAL A 186 -9.26 -6.58 -1.32
N LEU A 187 -9.18 -5.38 -0.74
CA LEU A 187 -10.35 -4.61 -0.29
C LEU A 187 -11.25 -4.21 -1.47
N SER A 188 -10.67 -3.89 -2.62
CA SER A 188 -11.39 -3.65 -3.87
C SER A 188 -12.17 -4.89 -4.32
N VAL A 189 -11.48 -6.02 -4.49
CA VAL A 189 -12.10 -7.29 -4.91
C VAL A 189 -13.22 -7.71 -3.97
N THR A 190 -12.97 -7.66 -2.66
CA THR A 190 -13.97 -8.04 -1.65
C THR A 190 -15.17 -7.09 -1.65
N SER A 191 -14.97 -5.79 -1.84
CA SER A 191 -16.06 -4.81 -1.93
C SER A 191 -16.89 -4.96 -3.21
N LEU A 192 -16.25 -5.24 -4.34
CA LEU A 192 -16.89 -5.36 -5.66
C LEU A 192 -17.58 -6.71 -5.87
N LEU A 193 -17.00 -7.80 -5.34
CA LEU A 193 -17.53 -9.16 -5.49
C LEU A 193 -18.41 -9.61 -4.32
N ALA A 194 -18.65 -8.76 -3.32
CA ALA A 194 -19.62 -9.01 -2.27
C ALA A 194 -21.03 -9.07 -2.88
N ARG A 195 -21.41 -10.24 -3.41
CA ARG A 195 -22.78 -10.55 -3.79
C ARG A 195 -23.68 -10.36 -2.58
N SER A 196 -24.92 -9.97 -2.82
CA SER A 196 -26.04 -9.83 -1.87
C SER A 196 -26.42 -11.12 -1.12
N SER A 197 -25.53 -12.10 -1.03
CA SER A 197 -25.63 -13.30 -0.21
C SER A 197 -25.39 -13.00 1.28
N ASP A 198 -25.89 -11.87 1.77
CA ASP A 198 -25.91 -11.47 3.18
C ASP A 198 -27.35 -11.59 3.72
N ARG A 199 -28.02 -12.72 3.46
CA ARG A 199 -29.28 -13.07 4.15
C ARG A 199 -29.06 -13.46 5.63
N THR A 200 -27.80 -13.56 6.09
CA THR A 200 -27.45 -14.17 7.38
C THR A 200 -26.72 -13.24 8.37
N ASN A 201 -26.40 -11.98 8.03
CA ASN A 201 -25.77 -11.04 8.96
C ASN A 201 -26.40 -9.62 8.90
N PRO A 202 -27.40 -9.33 9.75
CA PRO A 202 -28.13 -8.05 9.75
C PRO A 202 -27.32 -6.85 10.30
N VAL A 203 -26.14 -7.08 10.89
CA VAL A 203 -25.34 -6.01 11.52
C VAL A 203 -24.52 -5.21 10.49
N GLY A 204 -24.12 -5.81 9.37
CA GLY A 204 -23.36 -5.13 8.30
C GLY A 204 -24.22 -4.41 7.25
N GLN A 205 -25.54 -4.62 7.26
CA GLN A 205 -26.47 -3.99 6.31
C GLN A 205 -26.85 -2.55 6.68
N ARG A 206 -26.63 -2.11 7.93
CA ARG A 206 -27.11 -0.80 8.38
C ARG A 206 -26.27 0.40 7.93
N PHE A 207 -25.05 0.21 7.44
CA PHE A 207 -24.12 1.34 7.20
C PHE A 207 -23.64 1.55 5.76
N CYS A 208 -23.62 0.53 4.89
CA CYS A 208 -23.12 0.68 3.51
C CYS A 208 -24.01 -0.03 2.50
N GLY A 209 -24.84 0.74 1.79
CA GLY A 209 -25.63 0.25 0.67
C GLY A 209 -24.78 -0.23 -0.51
N PRO A 210 -25.36 -0.95 -1.49
CA PRO A 210 -24.62 -1.54 -2.62
C PRO A 210 -23.87 -0.50 -3.46
N ARG A 211 -24.42 0.71 -3.62
CA ARG A 211 -23.75 1.81 -4.31
C ARG A 211 -22.48 2.27 -3.60
N MET A 212 -22.50 2.32 -2.27
CA MET A 212 -21.35 2.71 -1.47
C MET A 212 -20.25 1.64 -1.51
N ARG A 213 -20.61 0.36 -1.52
CA ARG A 213 -19.64 -0.75 -1.70
C ARG A 213 -18.96 -0.69 -3.07
N LEU A 214 -19.74 -0.42 -4.12
CA LEU A 214 -19.19 -0.22 -5.48
C LEU A 214 -18.23 0.96 -5.50
N LEU A 215 -18.63 2.10 -4.95
CA LEU A 215 -17.79 3.30 -4.88
C LEU A 215 -16.49 3.03 -4.12
N CYS A 216 -16.57 2.43 -2.92
CA CYS A 216 -15.40 2.06 -2.13
C CYS A 216 -14.49 1.10 -2.91
N GLY A 217 -15.06 0.09 -3.58
CA GLY A 217 -14.30 -0.85 -4.40
C GLY A 217 -13.55 -0.17 -5.54
N LEU A 218 -14.19 0.75 -6.25
CA LEU A 218 -13.57 1.54 -7.31
C LEU A 218 -12.46 2.45 -6.78
N VAL A 219 -12.70 3.13 -5.66
CA VAL A 219 -11.69 3.99 -5.00
C VAL A 219 -10.48 3.16 -4.57
N PHE A 220 -10.69 2.01 -3.93
CA PHE A 220 -9.59 1.11 -3.56
C PHE A 220 -8.85 0.58 -4.78
N SER A 221 -9.55 0.25 -5.87
CA SER A 221 -8.92 -0.17 -7.12
C SER A 221 -8.03 0.92 -7.71
N LEU A 222 -8.51 2.16 -7.73
CA LEU A 222 -7.76 3.30 -8.25
C LEU A 222 -6.50 3.55 -7.39
N LEU A 223 -6.65 3.60 -6.07
CA LEU A 223 -5.52 3.77 -5.15
C LEU A 223 -4.52 2.61 -5.24
N ALA A 224 -4.99 1.38 -5.46
CA ALA A 224 -4.14 0.22 -5.67
C ALA A 224 -3.27 0.37 -6.94
N ILE A 225 -3.87 0.79 -8.06
CA ILE A 225 -3.19 1.03 -9.34
C ILE A 225 -2.17 2.18 -9.20
N LEU A 226 -2.57 3.28 -8.57
CA LEU A 226 -1.68 4.42 -8.32
C LEU A 226 -0.53 4.06 -7.38
N SER A 227 -0.71 3.07 -6.50
CA SER A 227 0.36 2.60 -5.60
C SER A 227 1.31 1.64 -6.31
N LYS A 228 0.79 0.79 -7.20
CA LYS A 228 1.58 -0.13 -8.03
C LYS A 228 0.86 -0.43 -9.34
N GLU A 229 1.52 -0.10 -10.46
CA GLU A 229 0.96 -0.21 -11.80
C GLU A 229 0.54 -1.63 -12.18
N THR A 230 1.20 -2.66 -11.63
CA THR A 230 0.87 -4.06 -11.89
C THR A 230 -0.54 -4.43 -11.39
N LEU A 231 -1.11 -3.68 -10.46
CA LEU A 231 -2.47 -3.90 -9.99
C LEU A 231 -3.55 -3.45 -10.98
N PHE A 232 -3.15 -2.79 -12.07
CA PHE A 232 -4.03 -2.60 -13.22
C PHE A 232 -4.56 -3.95 -13.76
N LEU A 233 -3.76 -5.01 -13.70
CA LEU A 233 -4.19 -6.36 -14.11
C LEU A 233 -5.35 -6.90 -13.25
N VAL A 234 -5.36 -6.56 -11.95
CA VAL A 234 -6.45 -6.94 -11.04
C VAL A 234 -7.74 -6.20 -11.43
N GLY A 235 -7.63 -4.89 -11.69
CA GLY A 235 -8.76 -4.09 -12.19
C GLY A 235 -9.33 -4.63 -13.51
N MET A 236 -8.45 -4.95 -14.47
CA MET A 236 -8.82 -5.55 -15.75
C MET A 236 -9.52 -6.90 -15.59
N ALA A 237 -9.00 -7.78 -14.73
CA ALA A 237 -9.61 -9.09 -14.48
C ALA A 237 -11.04 -8.95 -13.91
N ILE A 238 -11.24 -8.03 -12.97
CA ILE A 238 -12.56 -7.73 -12.41
C ILE A 238 -13.49 -7.18 -13.51
N GLY A 239 -13.02 -6.20 -14.29
CA GLY A 239 -13.78 -5.59 -15.38
C GLY A 239 -14.19 -6.61 -16.45
N MET A 240 -13.28 -7.49 -16.87
CA MET A 240 -13.58 -8.59 -17.78
C MET A 240 -14.62 -9.55 -17.18
N GLY A 241 -14.52 -9.88 -15.89
CA GLY A 241 -15.52 -10.70 -15.20
C GLY A 241 -16.92 -10.07 -15.24
N PHE A 242 -17.02 -8.75 -15.03
CA PHE A 242 -18.28 -8.02 -15.16
C PHE A 242 -18.82 -8.02 -16.58
N LEU A 243 -17.98 -7.77 -17.59
CA LEU A 243 -18.38 -7.82 -19.00
C LEU A 243 -18.92 -9.20 -19.37
N VAL A 244 -18.22 -10.28 -19.01
CA VAL A 244 -18.68 -11.65 -19.25
C VAL A 244 -20.01 -11.92 -18.56
N SER A 245 -20.20 -11.45 -17.32
CA SER A 245 -21.46 -11.59 -16.59
C SER A 245 -22.60 -10.82 -17.27
N TRP A 246 -22.32 -9.61 -17.77
CA TRP A 246 -23.30 -8.79 -18.47
C TRP A 246 -23.70 -9.40 -19.80
N PHE A 247 -22.73 -9.86 -20.61
CA PHE A 247 -23.01 -10.57 -21.86
C PHE A 247 -23.85 -11.83 -21.64
N ARG A 248 -23.57 -12.60 -20.57
CA ARG A 248 -24.42 -13.74 -20.20
C ARG A 248 -25.84 -13.31 -19.84
N SER A 249 -26.01 -12.22 -19.10
CA SER A 249 -27.34 -11.70 -18.74
C SER A 249 -28.14 -11.25 -19.96
N LEU A 250 -27.50 -10.53 -20.90
CA LEU A 250 -28.14 -10.10 -22.14
C LEU A 250 -28.57 -11.30 -22.99
N ARG A 251 -27.71 -12.32 -23.09
CA ARG A 251 -28.02 -13.55 -23.84
C ARG A 251 -29.22 -14.30 -23.23
N MET A 252 -29.31 -14.38 -21.91
CA MET A 252 -30.43 -15.04 -21.21
C MET A 252 -31.75 -14.28 -21.38
N GLN A 253 -31.71 -12.94 -21.42
CA GLN A 253 -32.88 -12.11 -21.72
C GLN A 253 -33.36 -12.29 -23.17
N GLN A 254 -32.44 -12.42 -24.13
CA GLN A 254 -32.76 -12.64 -25.54
C GLN A 254 -33.29 -14.06 -25.82
N SER A 255 -32.89 -15.07 -25.05
CA SER A 255 -33.35 -16.46 -25.24
C SER A 255 -34.71 -16.78 -24.60
N GLY A 256 -35.45 -15.78 -24.09
CA GLY A 256 -36.78 -15.98 -23.48
C GLY A 256 -36.77 -16.81 -22.18
N LEU A 257 -35.59 -17.13 -21.65
CA LEU A 257 -35.36 -17.88 -20.41
C LEU A 257 -35.11 -16.89 -19.26
N GLY A 258 -36.02 -15.93 -19.09
CA GLY A 258 -36.01 -15.02 -17.94
C GLY A 258 -36.15 -15.80 -16.62
N PRO A 259 -35.62 -15.26 -15.51
CA PRO A 259 -35.82 -15.88 -14.20
C PRO A 259 -37.34 -15.99 -13.94
N LYS A 260 -37.83 -17.22 -13.78
CA LYS A 260 -39.14 -17.46 -13.18
C LYS A 260 -39.01 -17.07 -11.70
N ASP A 261 -39.94 -16.24 -11.25
CA ASP A 261 -40.04 -15.68 -9.89
C ASP A 261 -39.73 -16.68 -8.77
#